data_AF-A0A158P337-F1
#
_entry.id   AF-A0A158P337-F1
#
_cell.length_a   1.000
_cell.length_b   1.000
_cell.length_c   1.000
_cell.angle_alpha   90.00
_cell.angle_beta   90.00
_cell.angle_gamma   90.00
#
_symmetry.space_group_name_H-M   'P 1'
#
loop_
_entity.id
_entity.type
_entity.pdbx_description
1 polymer ?
#
loop_
_entity_poly.entity_id
_entity_poly.type
_entity_poly.pdbx_seq_one_letter_code
_entity_poly.pdbx_strand_id
1 'polypeptide(L)'
;MTREKLFAVLLLGLLAIALSLPQQPKSKRPTPVFKQPKTGGLLLPDNATLIRENIVDTFSCQDRIYGYYADMENECQVFHVCMPQTRGSIRWSFICPGETVFNQATFVCTQTESSIPCEESEKYYVLNEDIGKEVEEEEEADQDRGKKNATKILEPEVETVSKKSFSKNSRLLSEESSFRL
;
A
#
# COMPACT_ATOMS: atom_id res chain seq x y z
N MET A 1 -66.35 2.89 45.27
CA MET A 1 -65.46 1.92 45.92
C MET A 1 -65.53 0.49 45.34
N THR A 2 -66.69 -0.02 44.93
CA THR A 2 -66.83 -1.37 44.32
C THR A 2 -66.36 -1.45 42.86
N ARG A 3 -66.58 -0.39 42.06
CA ARG A 3 -66.18 -0.33 40.65
C ARG A 3 -64.65 -0.35 40.46
N GLU A 4 -63.91 0.36 41.29
CA GLU A 4 -62.44 0.39 41.25
C GLU A 4 -61.82 -0.95 41.66
N LYS A 5 -62.38 -1.62 42.67
CA LYS A 5 -61.97 -2.98 43.04
C LYS A 5 -62.25 -3.98 41.91
N LEU A 6 -63.37 -3.83 41.20
CA LEU A 6 -63.70 -4.68 40.05
C LEU A 6 -62.70 -4.47 38.89
N PHE A 7 -62.34 -3.23 38.59
CA PHE A 7 -61.30 -2.92 37.59
C PHE A 7 -59.94 -3.47 37.99
N ALA A 8 -59.55 -3.36 39.27
CA ALA A 8 -58.30 -3.93 39.76
C ALA A 8 -58.27 -5.45 39.64
N VAL A 9 -59.37 -6.14 39.95
CA VAL A 9 -59.47 -7.61 39.80
C VAL A 9 -59.43 -8.03 38.33
N LEU A 10 -60.10 -7.30 37.44
CA LEU A 10 -60.04 -7.55 36.00
C LEU A 10 -58.64 -7.32 35.42
N LEU A 11 -57.95 -6.24 35.83
CA LEU A 11 -56.57 -5.96 35.45
C LEU A 11 -55.62 -7.05 35.91
N LEU A 12 -55.71 -7.47 37.18
CA LEU A 12 -54.90 -8.55 37.73
C LEU A 12 -55.17 -9.89 37.04
N GLY A 13 -56.44 -10.18 36.72
CA GLY A 13 -56.83 -11.37 35.96
C GLY A 13 -56.27 -11.37 34.55
N LEU A 14 -56.38 -10.25 33.83
CA LEU A 14 -55.83 -10.10 32.48
C LEU A 14 -54.30 -10.19 32.47
N LEU A 15 -53.63 -9.62 33.47
CA LEU A 15 -52.18 -9.72 33.62
C LEU A 15 -51.75 -11.17 33.86
N ALA A 16 -52.47 -11.91 34.71
CA ALA A 16 -52.19 -13.32 34.98
C ALA A 16 -52.41 -14.21 33.73
N ILE A 17 -53.43 -13.91 32.92
CA ILE A 17 -53.66 -14.60 31.64
C ILE A 17 -52.51 -14.29 30.66
N ALA A 18 -52.10 -13.03 30.53
CA ALA A 18 -50.99 -12.65 29.64
C ALA A 18 -49.66 -13.33 30.04
N LEU A 19 -49.40 -13.47 31.34
CA LEU A 19 -48.19 -14.13 31.87
C LEU A 19 -48.22 -15.66 31.77
N SER A 20 -49.41 -16.27 31.55
CA SER A 20 -49.56 -17.73 31.40
C SER A 20 -49.57 -18.19 29.95
N LEU A 21 -49.44 -17.27 28.97
CA LEU A 21 -49.25 -17.68 27.58
C LEU A 21 -47.87 -18.35 27.40
N PRO A 22 -47.81 -19.57 26.84
CA PRO A 22 -46.55 -20.23 26.54
C PRO A 22 -45.78 -19.40 25.51
N GLN A 23 -44.58 -18.94 25.87
CA GLN A 23 -43.68 -18.27 24.94
C GLN A 23 -43.30 -19.26 23.84
N GLN A 24 -43.79 -19.00 22.62
CA GLN A 24 -43.38 -19.74 21.42
C GLN A 24 -41.84 -19.73 21.34
N PRO A 25 -41.18 -20.90 21.26
CA PRO A 25 -39.72 -20.96 21.17
C PRO A 25 -39.30 -20.30 19.86
N LYS A 26 -38.58 -19.17 19.96
CA LYS A 26 -38.01 -18.49 18.80
C LYS A 26 -37.08 -19.46 18.07
N SER A 27 -37.44 -19.83 16.84
CA SER A 27 -36.58 -20.62 15.95
C SER A 27 -35.25 -19.89 15.77
N LYS A 28 -34.19 -20.42 16.38
CA LYS A 28 -32.83 -19.90 16.22
C LYS A 28 -32.33 -20.33 14.84
N ARG A 29 -32.41 -19.43 13.87
CA ARG A 29 -31.71 -19.62 12.59
C ARG A 29 -30.22 -19.82 12.91
N PRO A 30 -29.55 -20.87 12.38
CA PRO A 30 -28.13 -21.07 12.59
C PRO A 30 -27.36 -19.83 12.13
N THR A 31 -26.55 -19.25 13.01
CA THR A 31 -25.57 -18.24 12.62
C THR A 31 -24.49 -18.93 11.77
N PRO A 32 -24.16 -18.42 10.57
CA PRO A 32 -23.06 -18.97 9.81
C PRO A 32 -21.77 -18.78 10.60
N VAL A 33 -21.07 -19.89 10.88
CA VAL A 33 -19.74 -19.88 11.47
C VAL A 33 -18.76 -19.57 10.34
N PHE A 34 -18.38 -18.30 10.20
CA PHE A 34 -17.31 -17.91 9.29
C PHE A 34 -15.99 -18.37 9.89
N LYS A 35 -15.32 -19.34 9.27
CA LYS A 35 -13.97 -19.75 9.68
C LYS A 35 -13.07 -18.52 9.57
N GLN A 36 -12.28 -18.25 10.60
CA GLN A 36 -11.38 -17.09 10.55
C GLN A 36 -10.40 -17.24 9.37
N PRO A 37 -10.21 -16.19 8.56
CA PRO A 37 -9.26 -16.21 7.46
C PRO A 37 -7.85 -16.50 7.97
N LYS A 38 -7.11 -17.35 7.25
CA LYS A 38 -5.72 -17.70 7.56
C LYS A 38 -4.77 -16.50 7.49
N THR A 39 -5.19 -15.43 6.82
CA THR A 39 -4.46 -14.18 6.60
C THR A 39 -4.90 -13.07 7.55
N GLY A 40 -5.64 -13.40 8.62
CA GLY A 40 -6.13 -12.39 9.56
C GLY A 40 -7.10 -11.38 8.91
N GLY A 41 -7.09 -10.13 9.37
CA GLY A 41 -7.92 -9.04 8.86
C GLY A 41 -7.41 -8.43 7.54
N LEU A 42 -6.42 -9.06 6.87
CA LEU A 42 -5.77 -8.49 5.68
C LEU A 42 -6.64 -8.56 4.41
N LEU A 43 -7.67 -9.41 4.37
CA LEU A 43 -8.56 -9.61 3.21
C LEU A 43 -7.81 -9.99 1.91
N LEU A 44 -6.68 -10.69 2.04
CA LEU A 44 -5.92 -11.22 0.89
C LEU A 44 -6.69 -12.34 0.17
N PRO A 45 -6.38 -12.63 -1.11
CA PRO A 45 -6.95 -13.78 -1.82
C PRO A 45 -6.77 -15.10 -1.07
N ASP A 46 -7.72 -16.03 -1.20
CA ASP A 46 -7.72 -17.33 -0.50
C ASP A 46 -6.44 -18.16 -0.74
N ASN A 47 -5.78 -17.97 -1.88
CA ASN A 47 -4.56 -18.65 -2.28
C ASN A 47 -3.26 -17.91 -1.89
N ALA A 48 -3.32 -16.81 -1.13
CA ALA A 48 -2.13 -16.04 -0.74
C ALA A 48 -1.09 -16.87 0.04
N THR A 49 -1.54 -17.88 0.80
CA THR A 49 -0.65 -18.79 1.52
C THR A 49 0.19 -19.69 0.60
N LEU A 50 -0.17 -19.81 -0.69
CA LEU A 50 0.69 -20.49 -1.68
C LEU A 50 1.92 -19.65 -2.08
N ILE A 51 1.89 -18.35 -1.84
CA ILE A 51 2.98 -17.42 -2.14
C ILE A 51 3.87 -17.24 -0.91
N ARG A 52 3.26 -17.01 0.26
CA ARG A 52 3.97 -16.84 1.53
C ARG A 52 3.35 -17.70 2.62
N GLU A 53 4.16 -18.55 3.22
CA GLU A 53 3.80 -19.24 4.45
C GLU A 53 3.90 -18.26 5.63
N ASN A 54 2.98 -18.35 6.59
CA ASN A 54 2.96 -17.53 7.82
C ASN A 54 2.79 -16.02 7.59
N ILE A 55 1.72 -15.63 6.90
CA ILE A 55 1.33 -14.23 6.79
C ILE A 55 0.82 -13.71 8.14
N VAL A 56 1.43 -12.65 8.67
CA VAL A 56 1.05 -12.01 9.94
C VAL A 56 0.28 -10.70 9.71
N ASP A 57 -0.58 -10.30 10.66
CA ASP A 57 -1.38 -9.06 10.60
C ASP A 57 -1.04 -8.17 11.80
N THR A 58 0.13 -7.53 11.75
CA THR A 58 0.65 -6.63 12.79
C THR A 58 0.75 -5.19 12.32
N PHE A 59 0.67 -4.93 11.02
CA PHE A 59 0.77 -3.60 10.44
C PHE A 59 -0.44 -2.71 10.78
N SER A 60 -0.17 -1.43 11.09
CA SER A 60 -1.19 -0.43 11.38
C SER A 60 -1.02 0.83 10.52
N CYS A 61 -2.15 1.35 10.03
CA CYS A 61 -2.25 2.64 9.35
C CYS A 61 -2.37 3.83 10.33
N GLN A 62 -2.30 3.59 11.64
CA GLN A 62 -2.34 4.64 12.65
C GLN A 62 -1.18 5.63 12.43
N ASP A 63 -1.51 6.93 12.47
CA ASP A 63 -0.55 8.05 12.31
C ASP A 63 0.23 8.06 10.98
N ARG A 64 -0.25 7.34 9.97
CA ARG A 64 0.30 7.33 8.61
C ARG A 64 -0.54 8.20 7.68
N ILE A 65 0.09 8.91 6.76
CA ILE A 65 -0.60 9.66 5.70
C ILE A 65 -1.15 8.71 4.62
N TYR A 66 -1.90 9.26 3.66
CA TYR A 66 -2.26 8.51 2.47
C TYR A 66 -1.00 8.02 1.76
N GLY A 67 -0.95 6.72 1.43
CA GLY A 67 0.22 6.17 0.76
C GLY A 67 0.32 4.65 0.82
N TYR A 68 1.43 4.16 0.29
CA TYR A 68 1.81 2.75 0.19
C TYR A 68 2.92 2.45 1.19
N TYR A 69 2.78 1.33 1.90
CA TYR A 69 3.68 0.96 2.99
C TYR A 69 4.05 -0.51 2.87
N ALA A 70 5.34 -0.78 2.69
CA ALA A 70 5.92 -2.11 2.75
C ALA A 70 5.73 -2.70 4.17
N ASP A 71 5.30 -3.95 4.24
CA ASP A 71 5.16 -4.66 5.51
C ASP A 71 6.42 -5.48 5.80
N MET A 72 7.29 -4.93 6.65
CA MET A 72 8.56 -5.58 7.00
C MET A 72 8.37 -6.88 7.80
N GLU A 73 7.28 -7.03 8.56
CA GLU A 73 6.98 -8.27 9.30
C GLU A 73 6.56 -9.42 8.38
N ASN A 74 6.17 -9.09 7.14
CA ASN A 74 5.92 -10.03 6.06
C ASN A 74 7.03 -9.99 4.99
N GLU A 75 8.26 -9.59 5.36
CA GLU A 75 9.43 -9.52 4.47
C GLU A 75 9.16 -8.73 3.18
N CYS A 76 8.33 -7.69 3.27
CA CYS A 76 7.90 -6.85 2.15
C CYS A 76 7.18 -7.61 1.02
N GLN A 77 6.88 -8.91 1.18
CA GLN A 77 6.01 -9.67 0.27
C GLN A 77 4.57 -9.16 0.34
N VAL A 78 4.17 -8.61 1.48
CA VAL A 78 2.90 -7.91 1.68
C VAL A 78 3.16 -6.41 1.75
N PHE A 79 2.23 -5.62 1.23
CA PHE A 79 2.22 -4.17 1.40
C PHE A 79 0.79 -3.68 1.64
N HIS A 80 0.68 -2.47 2.17
CA HIS A 80 -0.59 -1.87 2.53
C HIS A 80 -0.77 -0.51 1.90
N VAL A 81 -2.02 -0.18 1.57
CA VAL A 81 -2.44 1.17 1.23
C VAL A 81 -3.21 1.73 2.41
N CYS A 82 -2.75 2.85 2.96
CA CYS A 82 -3.44 3.55 4.02
C CYS A 82 -4.18 4.76 3.46
N MET A 83 -5.39 4.98 3.94
CA MET A 83 -6.17 6.19 3.68
C MET A 83 -6.68 6.75 5.01
N PRO A 84 -6.13 7.87 5.50
CA PRO A 84 -6.61 8.55 6.69
C PRO A 84 -8.08 8.95 6.56
N GLN A 85 -8.82 8.85 7.65
CA GLN A 85 -10.20 9.26 7.77
C GLN A 85 -10.37 10.12 9.02
N THR A 86 -11.50 10.83 9.12
CA THR A 86 -11.80 11.66 10.31
C THR A 86 -11.86 10.86 11.61
N ARG A 87 -12.16 9.56 11.54
CA ARG A 87 -12.25 8.65 12.69
C ARG A 87 -11.45 7.37 12.49
N GLY A 88 -10.16 7.51 12.17
CA GLY A 88 -9.22 6.41 12.01
C GLY A 88 -8.61 6.35 10.62
N SER A 89 -8.40 5.15 10.11
CA SER A 89 -7.78 4.93 8.80
C SER A 89 -8.37 3.69 8.14
N ILE A 90 -8.55 3.75 6.82
CA ILE A 90 -8.85 2.57 6.02
C ILE A 90 -7.52 1.95 5.57
N ARG A 91 -7.43 0.62 5.70
CA ARG A 91 -6.28 -0.19 5.26
C ARG A 91 -6.73 -1.16 4.19
N TRP A 92 -6.04 -1.18 3.06
CA TRP A 92 -6.07 -2.28 2.09
C TRP A 92 -4.74 -3.00 2.09
N SER A 93 -4.74 -4.31 1.87
CA SER A 93 -3.53 -5.12 1.86
C SER A 93 -3.42 -5.90 0.57
N PHE A 94 -2.19 -6.04 0.12
CA PHE A 94 -1.86 -6.68 -1.13
C PHE A 94 -0.66 -7.57 -0.91
N ILE A 95 -0.57 -8.65 -1.68
CA ILE A 95 0.59 -9.55 -1.69
C ILE A 95 1.24 -9.46 -3.07
N CYS A 96 2.54 -9.21 -3.11
CA CYS A 96 3.32 -9.28 -4.32
C CYS A 96 3.36 -10.73 -4.84
N PRO A 97 3.35 -10.94 -6.16
CA PRO A 97 3.37 -12.28 -6.74
C PRO A 97 4.74 -12.95 -6.53
N GLY A 98 4.74 -14.27 -6.28
CA GLY A 98 5.94 -15.12 -6.36
C GLY A 98 7.18 -14.55 -5.64
N GLU A 99 8.33 -14.56 -6.31
CA GLU A 99 9.64 -14.16 -5.74
C GLU A 99 9.88 -12.63 -5.77
N THR A 100 8.81 -11.83 -5.75
CA THR A 100 8.88 -10.36 -5.74
C THR A 100 8.50 -9.76 -4.40
N VAL A 101 9.14 -8.66 -4.04
CA VAL A 101 8.87 -7.89 -2.83
C VAL A 101 8.50 -6.46 -3.20
N PHE A 102 7.70 -5.82 -2.36
CA PHE A 102 7.32 -4.43 -2.56
C PHE A 102 8.51 -3.51 -2.31
N ASN A 103 9.00 -2.88 -3.37
CA ASN A 103 10.06 -1.89 -3.29
C ASN A 103 9.45 -0.53 -2.90
N GLN A 104 9.62 -0.15 -1.63
CA GLN A 104 9.08 1.10 -1.11
C GLN A 104 9.62 2.35 -1.81
N ALA A 105 10.83 2.30 -2.37
CA ALA A 105 11.44 3.44 -3.06
C ALA A 105 10.82 3.72 -4.44
N THR A 106 10.18 2.71 -5.05
CA THR A 106 9.61 2.81 -6.41
C THR A 106 8.11 2.52 -6.44
N PHE A 107 7.51 2.11 -5.32
CA PHE A 107 6.11 1.71 -5.18
C PHE A 107 5.69 0.54 -6.09
N VAL A 108 6.61 -0.37 -6.39
CA VAL A 108 6.39 -1.49 -7.32
C VAL A 108 6.88 -2.80 -6.68
N CYS A 109 6.17 -3.90 -6.91
CA CYS A 109 6.70 -5.23 -6.61
C CYS A 109 7.82 -5.55 -7.60
N THR A 110 9.06 -5.68 -7.12
CA THR A 110 10.22 -6.02 -7.93
C THR A 110 10.88 -7.30 -7.42
N GLN A 111 11.70 -7.93 -8.25
CA GLN A 111 12.54 -9.03 -7.79
C GLN A 111 13.45 -8.54 -6.64
N THR A 112 13.75 -9.44 -5.70
CA THR A 112 14.44 -9.10 -4.45
C THR A 112 15.81 -8.47 -4.68
N GLU A 113 16.58 -8.93 -5.67
CA GLU A 113 17.90 -8.40 -6.02
C GLU A 113 17.87 -7.00 -6.67
N SER A 114 16.70 -6.61 -7.20
CA SER A 114 16.47 -5.30 -7.79
C SER A 114 15.72 -4.36 -6.82
N SER A 115 15.36 -4.85 -5.63
CA SER A 115 14.71 -4.08 -4.58
C SER A 115 15.72 -3.46 -3.62
N ILE A 116 15.32 -2.39 -2.95
CA ILE A 116 15.99 -1.98 -1.71
C ILE A 116 15.88 -3.10 -0.65
N PRO A 117 16.80 -3.20 0.33
CA PRO A 117 16.64 -4.11 1.45
C PRO A 117 15.32 -3.82 2.18
N CYS A 118 14.57 -4.86 2.53
CA CYS A 118 13.22 -4.71 3.09
C CYS A 118 13.24 -3.88 4.40
N GLU A 119 14.27 -4.06 5.22
CA GLU A 119 14.48 -3.37 6.49
C GLU A 119 14.75 -1.86 6.31
N GLU A 120 15.09 -1.43 5.10
CA GLU A 120 15.29 -0.02 4.78
C GLU A 120 14.02 0.67 4.28
N SER A 121 12.92 -0.07 4.09
CA SER A 121 11.68 0.44 3.51
C SER A 121 11.16 1.67 4.23
N GLU A 122 11.19 1.69 5.57
CA GLU A 122 10.69 2.83 6.35
C GLU A 122 11.39 4.16 6.00
N LYS A 123 12.67 4.12 5.61
CA LYS A 123 13.42 5.32 5.18
C LYS A 123 12.80 6.00 3.96
N TYR A 124 12.04 5.25 3.16
CA TYR A 124 11.39 5.71 1.93
C TYR A 124 9.90 6.02 2.12
N TYR A 125 9.34 5.89 3.32
CA TYR A 125 7.93 6.27 3.56
C TYR A 125 7.65 7.75 3.30
N VAL A 126 8.67 8.62 3.38
CA VAL A 126 8.57 10.04 3.04
C VAL A 126 8.14 10.26 1.58
N LEU A 127 8.44 9.33 0.67
CA LEU A 127 8.02 9.43 -0.73
C LEU A 127 6.49 9.40 -0.90
N ASN A 128 5.75 8.90 0.11
CA ASN A 128 4.29 8.97 0.09
C ASN A 128 3.77 10.41 0.08
N GLU A 129 4.57 11.38 0.56
CA GLU A 129 4.21 12.80 0.51
C GLU A 129 4.09 13.33 -0.92
N ASP A 130 4.74 12.70 -1.89
CA ASP A 130 4.74 13.14 -3.29
C ASP A 130 3.57 12.55 -4.10
N ILE A 131 2.81 11.63 -3.50
CA ILE A 131 1.67 11.01 -4.18
C ILE A 131 0.56 12.05 -4.41
N GLY A 132 0.23 12.26 -5.68
CA GLY A 132 -0.84 13.19 -6.09
C GLY A 132 -0.39 14.65 -6.21
N LYS A 133 0.91 14.94 -6.07
CA LYS A 133 1.46 16.26 -6.45
C LYS A 133 1.54 16.36 -7.97
N GLU A 134 1.11 17.50 -8.51
CA GLU A 134 1.34 17.83 -9.92
C GLU A 134 2.81 18.20 -10.11
N VAL A 135 3.43 17.67 -11.16
CA VAL A 135 4.79 18.09 -11.53
C VAL A 135 4.65 19.39 -12.31
N GLU A 136 5.09 20.50 -11.72
CA GLU A 136 5.24 21.74 -12.48
C GLU A 136 6.36 21.51 -13.51
N GLU A 137 5.98 21.33 -14.78
CA GLU A 137 6.94 21.22 -15.89
C GLU A 137 7.67 22.56 -16.02
N GLU A 138 8.94 22.62 -15.62
CA GLU A 138 9.79 23.75 -15.93
C GLU A 138 9.98 23.79 -17.46
N GLU A 139 9.31 24.74 -18.13
CA GLU A 139 9.49 25.02 -19.56
C GLU A 139 10.93 25.47 -19.81
N GLU A 140 11.85 24.54 -20.11
CA GLU A 140 13.16 24.88 -20.65
C GLU A 140 12.98 25.52 -22.03
N ALA A 141 12.97 26.85 -22.05
CA ALA A 141 12.93 27.65 -23.27
C ALA A 141 14.17 27.39 -24.14
N ASP A 142 13.99 26.63 -25.21
CA ASP A 142 14.96 26.52 -26.32
C ASP A 142 15.12 27.88 -27.02
N GLN A 143 16.10 28.67 -26.56
CA GLN A 143 16.60 29.86 -27.26
C GLN A 143 18.05 29.66 -27.71
N ASP A 144 18.33 28.73 -28.62
CA ASP A 144 19.43 28.96 -29.57
C ASP A 144 19.25 28.20 -30.89
N ARG A 145 18.46 28.77 -31.81
CA ARG A 145 18.60 28.41 -33.23
C ARG A 145 18.35 29.59 -34.16
N GLY A 146 19.34 30.49 -34.24
CA GLY A 146 19.17 31.65 -35.12
C GLY A 146 20.38 32.49 -35.50
N LYS A 147 21.64 32.04 -35.38
CA LYS A 147 22.74 32.77 -36.07
C LYS A 147 24.03 31.98 -36.23
N LYS A 148 24.24 31.34 -37.39
CA LYS A 148 25.61 31.01 -37.86
C LYS A 148 25.73 31.32 -39.35
N ASN A 149 26.29 32.49 -39.63
CA ASN A 149 26.86 32.84 -40.92
C ASN A 149 28.12 31.99 -41.13
N ALA A 150 28.29 31.49 -42.35
CA ALA A 150 29.39 30.64 -42.76
C ALA A 150 30.76 31.35 -42.74
N THR A 151 31.82 30.52 -42.74
CA THR A 151 33.23 30.80 -43.11
C THR A 151 34.15 31.04 -41.91
N LYS A 152 35.36 30.50 -41.78
CA LYS A 152 36.10 29.31 -42.29
C LYS A 152 37.43 29.37 -41.51
N ILE A 153 37.78 28.27 -40.84
CA ILE A 153 39.12 27.69 -40.56
C ILE A 153 40.29 28.66 -40.27
N LEU A 154 40.95 28.46 -39.11
CA LEU A 154 42.39 28.14 -38.95
C LEU A 154 42.70 27.97 -37.44
N GLU A 155 43.17 26.79 -37.04
CA GLU A 155 43.91 26.52 -35.78
C GLU A 155 45.34 27.12 -35.90
N PRO A 156 46.15 27.33 -34.82
CA PRO A 156 46.21 26.51 -33.59
C PRO A 156 46.55 27.23 -32.26
N GLU A 157 46.62 26.41 -31.21
CA GLU A 157 47.56 26.45 -30.07
C GLU A 157 47.16 27.00 -28.67
N VAL A 158 47.41 26.10 -27.69
CA VAL A 158 47.78 26.26 -26.27
C VAL A 158 46.71 26.21 -25.16
N GLU A 159 46.88 25.14 -24.37
CA GLU A 159 46.63 24.85 -22.94
C GLU A 159 45.87 25.87 -22.06
N THR A 160 44.92 25.39 -21.25
CA THR A 160 45.13 25.10 -19.81
C THR A 160 43.85 24.66 -19.08
N VAL A 161 43.94 23.50 -18.43
CA VAL A 161 43.53 23.16 -17.05
C VAL A 161 42.10 23.52 -16.54
N SER A 162 41.40 22.44 -16.16
CA SER A 162 40.60 22.23 -14.92
C SER A 162 39.08 22.04 -15.03
N LYS A 163 38.67 20.86 -14.52
CA LYS A 163 37.38 20.48 -13.90
C LYS A 163 36.23 20.11 -14.83
N LYS A 164 36.29 18.87 -15.35
CA LYS A 164 35.14 18.17 -15.93
C LYS A 164 34.30 17.52 -14.81
N SER A 165 33.08 18.05 -14.65
CA SER A 165 31.97 17.41 -13.95
C SER A 165 31.66 16.06 -14.60
N PHE A 166 31.45 15.02 -13.78
CA PHE A 166 31.27 13.65 -14.19
C PHE A 166 29.86 13.46 -14.79
N SER A 167 29.79 13.54 -16.11
CA SER A 167 28.61 13.19 -16.91
C SER A 167 28.51 11.68 -17.10
N LYS A 168 27.37 11.12 -16.74
CA LYS A 168 27.01 9.70 -16.84
C LYS A 168 26.94 9.30 -18.32
N ASN A 169 27.80 8.38 -18.74
CA ASN A 169 27.60 7.64 -19.99
C ASN A 169 27.26 6.19 -19.67
N SER A 170 26.02 5.80 -19.97
CA SER A 170 25.68 4.41 -20.28
C SER A 170 26.29 4.10 -21.65
N ARG A 171 27.15 3.09 -21.72
CA ARG A 171 27.61 2.55 -22.99
C ARG A 171 27.51 1.03 -22.96
N LEU A 172 26.48 0.58 -23.65
CA LEU A 172 26.25 -0.78 -24.11
C LEU A 172 27.42 -1.17 -25.04
N LEU A 173 28.11 -2.28 -24.74
CA LEU A 173 28.96 -2.97 -25.70
C LEU A 173 28.74 -4.47 -25.57
N SER A 174 28.19 -5.01 -26.65
CA SER A 174 28.21 -6.40 -27.04
C SER A 174 29.58 -6.78 -27.59
N GLU A 175 29.85 -8.08 -27.51
CA GLU A 175 30.78 -8.91 -28.31
C GLU A 175 32.28 -8.99 -27.93
N GLU A 176 32.54 -10.10 -27.25
CA GLU A 176 33.34 -11.25 -27.71
C GLU A 176 34.88 -11.23 -27.75
N SER A 177 35.40 -12.25 -27.05
CA SER A 177 36.49 -13.14 -27.45
C SER A 177 37.93 -12.77 -27.11
N SER A 178 38.60 -13.80 -26.55
CA SER A 178 40.04 -14.05 -26.51
C SER A 178 40.86 -13.19 -25.54
N PHE A 179 41.39 -13.81 -24.47
CA PHE A 179 42.83 -14.04 -24.34
C PHE A 179 43.12 -14.95 -23.14
N ARG A 180 43.92 -15.97 -23.46
CA ARG A 180 44.67 -16.89 -22.60
C ARG A 180 45.22 -16.27 -21.31
N LEU A 181 45.07 -16.97 -20.19
CA LEU A 181 46.15 -17.54 -19.36
C LEU A 181 45.54 -18.40 -18.24
#